data_AF-A0A2V9Q307-F1
#
_entry.id   AF-A0A2V9Q307-F1
#
_cell.length_a   1.000
_cell.length_b   1.000
_cell.length_c   1.000
_cell.angle_alpha   90.00
_cell.angle_beta   90.00
_cell.angle_gamma   90.00
#
_symmetry.space_group_name_H-M   'P 1'
#
loop_
_entity.id
_entity.type
_entity.pdbx_description
1 polymer ?
#
loop_
_entity_poly.entity_id
_entity_poly.type
_entity_poly.pdbx_seq_one_letter_code
_entity_poly.pdbx_strand_id
1 'polypeptide(L)'
;MTTRKSAILLLVTLAVSCQAFAVRPMVSPRYHRMHRIRRIPWNPVFKPSHESLLLQNAEINRLNLPRIRDDKQLQALIASEDLVAIVPDQTLRIQPSLDPARRFCRPWTLDFLEDISEAYYKEFHDQIQVNSAVRTVLVQKKLRRHNRNAAPETGETASSHLAGLTVDLQRRGMSKAQVKWMEEYLRPLKEMGLIEPEEERRHWCFHIMVAGSYDDYRQMRMLATQQDSSAALLEITSIGLPTVAPTTQQSALGQ
;
A
#
# COMPACT_ATOMS: atom_id res chain seq x y z
N MET A 1 -55.74 79.01 27.31
CA MET A 1 -55.12 80.34 27.46
C MET A 1 -53.85 80.14 28.28
N THR A 2 -52.69 80.11 27.62
CA THR A 2 -51.63 81.16 27.69
C THR A 2 -51.05 81.25 29.11
N THR A 3 -49.80 80.94 29.44
CA THR A 3 -48.50 81.25 28.81
C THR A 3 -47.42 80.65 29.73
N ARG A 4 -46.36 80.04 29.16
CA ARG A 4 -44.96 80.05 29.68
C ARG A 4 -44.14 79.03 28.88
N LYS A 5 -43.67 79.46 27.69
CA LYS A 5 -42.66 78.76 26.89
C LYS A 5 -41.59 79.78 26.51
N SER A 6 -40.77 80.20 27.46
CA SER A 6 -39.59 81.04 27.20
C SER A 6 -38.65 80.96 28.40
N ALA A 7 -37.70 80.01 28.39
CA ALA A 7 -36.43 80.04 29.16
C ALA A 7 -35.70 78.68 29.17
N ILE A 8 -35.75 77.90 28.08
CA ILE A 8 -34.80 76.79 27.87
C ILE A 8 -34.20 76.97 26.48
N LEU A 9 -33.53 78.11 26.30
CA LEU A 9 -32.78 78.45 25.10
C LEU A 9 -31.42 78.98 25.55
N LEU A 10 -30.60 78.12 26.19
CA LEU A 10 -29.17 78.40 26.41
C LEU A 10 -28.34 77.22 26.95
N LEU A 11 -28.73 75.96 26.68
CA LEU A 11 -27.95 74.79 27.13
C LEU A 11 -28.03 73.57 26.19
N VAL A 12 -28.26 73.78 24.89
CA VAL A 12 -28.25 72.70 23.87
C VAL A 12 -27.37 73.02 22.64
N THR A 13 -26.71 74.19 22.59
CA THR A 13 -25.87 74.59 21.44
C THR A 13 -24.38 74.66 21.78
N LEU A 14 -23.89 73.70 22.58
CA LEU A 14 -22.49 73.62 23.02
C LEU A 14 -21.94 72.18 22.96
N ALA A 15 -22.28 71.46 21.89
CA ALA A 15 -21.72 70.13 21.61
C ALA A 15 -21.49 69.87 20.12
N VAL A 16 -21.31 70.91 19.30
CA VAL A 16 -21.02 70.75 17.86
C VAL A 16 -19.96 71.75 17.43
N SER A 17 -18.76 71.60 17.98
CA SER A 17 -17.55 72.23 17.44
C SER A 17 -16.33 71.72 18.19
N CYS A 18 -15.79 70.56 17.81
CA CYS A 18 -14.35 70.30 17.88
C CYS A 18 -13.94 68.93 17.32
N GLN A 19 -12.91 68.99 16.47
CA GLN A 19 -12.01 67.89 16.07
C GLN A 19 -12.51 66.92 15.01
N ALA A 20 -12.57 67.43 13.78
CA ALA A 20 -12.16 66.67 12.62
C ALA A 20 -10.66 66.32 12.73
N PHE A 21 -10.36 65.12 13.22
CA PHE A 21 -9.10 64.42 12.93
C PHE A 21 -9.45 62.95 12.70
N ALA A 22 -9.62 62.60 11.42
CA ALA A 22 -9.73 61.22 10.99
C ALA A 22 -8.39 60.53 11.24
N VAL A 23 -8.23 59.92 12.42
CA VAL A 23 -7.22 58.89 12.64
C VAL A 23 -7.62 57.71 11.78
N ARG A 24 -7.10 57.67 10.55
CA ARG A 24 -7.13 56.42 9.78
C ARG A 24 -6.35 55.41 10.61
N PRO A 25 -6.94 54.28 11.05
CA PRO A 25 -6.11 53.20 11.53
C PRO A 25 -5.17 52.86 10.37
N MET A 26 -3.88 53.07 10.58
CA MET A 26 -2.86 52.46 9.74
C MET A 26 -3.07 50.97 9.94
N VAL A 27 -3.89 50.37 9.07
CA VAL A 27 -4.03 48.92 8.97
C VAL A 27 -2.63 48.48 8.58
N SER A 28 -1.85 48.06 9.58
CA SER A 28 -0.65 47.27 9.38
C SER A 28 -0.99 46.28 8.27
N PRO A 29 -0.29 46.29 7.12
CA PRO A 29 -0.54 45.29 6.12
C PRO A 29 -0.31 43.99 6.85
N ARG A 30 -1.39 43.23 7.07
CA ARG A 30 -1.29 41.82 7.37
C ARG A 30 -0.54 41.28 6.19
N TYR A 31 0.78 41.19 6.33
CA TYR A 31 1.59 40.30 5.53
C TYR A 31 0.94 38.95 5.80
N HIS A 32 0.05 38.56 4.88
CA HIS A 32 -0.21 37.16 4.65
C HIS A 32 1.16 36.62 4.32
N ARG A 33 1.85 36.14 5.36
CA ARG A 33 3.01 35.28 5.22
C ARG A 33 2.41 34.08 4.52
N MET A 34 2.40 34.14 3.17
CA MET A 34 2.10 33.01 2.34
C MET A 34 3.13 31.99 2.82
N HIS A 35 2.70 31.06 3.66
CA HIS A 35 3.41 29.83 3.82
C HIS A 35 3.44 29.30 2.38
N ARG A 36 4.55 29.52 1.69
CA ARG A 36 4.96 28.68 0.59
C ARG A 36 5.04 27.32 1.25
N ILE A 37 3.91 26.61 1.28
CA ILE A 37 3.87 25.18 1.47
C ILE A 37 4.79 24.72 0.34
N ARG A 38 6.04 24.46 0.69
CA ARG A 38 6.98 23.80 -0.20
C ARG A 38 6.24 22.52 -0.55
N ARG A 39 5.65 22.49 -1.74
CA ARG A 39 5.08 21.27 -2.29
C ARG A 39 6.27 20.33 -2.34
N ILE A 40 6.37 19.44 -1.35
CA ILE A 40 7.41 18.41 -1.35
C ILE A 40 7.24 17.72 -2.71
N PRO A 41 8.27 17.75 -3.57
CA PRO A 41 8.16 17.12 -4.87
C PRO A 41 7.88 15.64 -4.63
N TRP A 42 6.79 15.16 -5.23
CA TRP A 42 6.44 13.75 -5.21
C TRP A 42 7.12 13.10 -6.40
N ASN A 43 8.15 12.34 -6.11
CA ASN A 43 8.89 11.57 -7.10
C ASN A 43 8.86 10.10 -6.63
N PRO A 44 7.81 9.34 -7.01
CA PRO A 44 7.71 7.94 -6.62
C PRO A 44 8.80 7.13 -7.32
N VAL A 45 9.27 6.08 -6.66
CA VAL A 45 10.14 5.08 -7.28
C VAL A 45 9.39 4.35 -8.38
N PHE A 46 8.13 4.00 -8.12
CA PHE A 46 7.28 3.29 -9.06
C PHE A 46 6.25 4.23 -9.68
N LYS A 47 6.67 4.99 -10.69
CA LYS A 47 5.77 5.97 -11.31
C LYS A 47 4.69 5.27 -12.16
N PRO A 48 3.39 5.55 -11.92
CA PRO A 48 2.34 5.02 -12.78
C PRO A 48 2.53 5.40 -14.25
N SER A 49 2.33 4.46 -15.16
CA SER A 49 2.60 4.67 -16.59
C SER A 49 1.65 3.89 -17.50
N HIS A 50 1.47 4.37 -18.73
CA HIS A 50 0.69 3.64 -19.73
C HIS A 50 1.32 2.29 -20.07
N GLU A 51 2.65 2.23 -20.17
CA GLU A 51 3.41 1.01 -20.42
C GLU A 51 3.18 -0.03 -19.32
N SER A 52 3.15 0.38 -18.05
CA SER A 52 2.83 -0.50 -16.94
C SER A 52 1.46 -1.14 -17.10
N LEU A 53 0.44 -0.37 -17.47
CA LEU A 53 -0.91 -0.90 -17.72
C LEU A 53 -0.94 -1.91 -18.88
N LEU A 54 -0.13 -1.70 -19.93
CA LEU A 54 -0.01 -2.64 -21.03
C LEU A 54 0.67 -3.94 -20.58
N LEU A 55 1.74 -3.87 -19.80
CA LEU A 55 2.43 -5.04 -19.23
C LEU A 55 1.49 -5.86 -18.33
N GLN A 56 0.73 -5.17 -17.46
CA GLN A 56 -0.27 -5.80 -16.61
C GLN A 56 -1.33 -6.54 -17.45
N ASN A 57 -1.82 -5.95 -18.54
CA ASN A 57 -2.81 -6.61 -19.41
C ASN A 57 -2.21 -7.73 -20.27
N ALA A 58 -0.96 -7.59 -20.70
CA ALA A 58 -0.23 -8.64 -21.40
C ALA A 58 -0.10 -9.88 -20.53
N GLU A 59 0.17 -9.73 -19.23
CA GLU A 59 0.23 -10.85 -18.29
C GLU A 59 -1.12 -11.54 -18.11
N ILE A 60 -2.20 -10.77 -17.92
CA ILE A 60 -3.56 -11.34 -17.82
C ILE A 60 -3.92 -12.11 -19.10
N ASN A 61 -3.51 -11.60 -20.28
CA ASN A 61 -3.72 -12.26 -21.56
C ASN A 61 -2.89 -13.54 -21.71
N ARG A 62 -1.61 -13.49 -21.34
CA ARG A 62 -0.70 -14.65 -21.35
C ARG A 62 -1.26 -15.82 -20.55
N LEU A 63 -1.84 -15.51 -19.39
CA LEU A 63 -2.45 -16.46 -18.48
C LEU A 63 -3.91 -16.83 -18.87
N ASN A 64 -4.46 -16.27 -19.95
CA ASN A 64 -5.84 -16.47 -20.39
C ASN A 64 -6.89 -16.20 -19.30
N LEU A 65 -6.62 -15.23 -18.42
CA LEU A 65 -7.49 -14.97 -17.28
C LEU A 65 -8.72 -14.12 -17.67
N PRO A 66 -9.90 -14.45 -17.11
CA PRO A 66 -11.10 -13.67 -17.35
C PRO A 66 -11.02 -12.31 -16.66
N ARG A 67 -11.66 -11.31 -17.26
CA ARG A 67 -12.03 -10.08 -16.57
C ARG A 67 -13.36 -10.35 -15.89
N ILE A 68 -13.35 -10.41 -14.57
CA ILE A 68 -14.49 -10.85 -13.75
C ILE A 68 -15.64 -9.87 -13.95
N ARG A 69 -16.71 -10.34 -14.60
CA ARG A 69 -17.82 -9.50 -15.04
C ARG A 69 -18.68 -9.04 -13.86
N ASP A 70 -19.05 -9.98 -13.01
CA ASP A 70 -20.03 -9.81 -11.95
C ASP A 70 -19.74 -10.72 -10.74
N ASP A 71 -20.60 -10.61 -9.73
CA ASP A 71 -20.46 -11.38 -8.49
C ASP A 71 -20.68 -12.88 -8.70
N LYS A 72 -21.49 -13.29 -9.70
CA LYS A 72 -21.70 -14.71 -10.00
C LYS A 72 -20.41 -15.33 -10.52
N GLN A 73 -19.75 -14.68 -11.47
CA GLN A 73 -18.45 -15.14 -11.97
C GLN A 73 -17.39 -15.12 -10.87
N LEU A 74 -17.40 -14.11 -9.99
CA LEU A 74 -16.50 -14.06 -8.85
C LEU A 74 -16.68 -15.27 -7.92
N GLN A 75 -17.92 -15.58 -7.53
CA GLN A 75 -18.20 -16.75 -6.68
C GLN A 75 -17.83 -18.06 -7.35
N ALA A 76 -18.00 -18.18 -8.67
CA ALA A 76 -17.55 -19.36 -9.40
C ALA A 76 -16.03 -19.58 -9.31
N LEU A 77 -15.24 -18.51 -9.42
CA LEU A 77 -13.78 -18.57 -9.25
C LEU A 77 -13.35 -18.85 -7.81
N ILE A 78 -14.11 -18.38 -6.82
CA ILE A 78 -13.86 -18.73 -5.42
C ILE A 78 -14.15 -20.23 -5.20
N ALA A 79 -15.26 -20.73 -5.75
CA ALA A 79 -15.65 -22.13 -5.62
C ALA A 79 -14.71 -23.10 -6.35
N SER A 80 -14.05 -22.67 -7.42
CA SER A 80 -13.02 -23.44 -8.12
C SER A 80 -11.61 -23.26 -7.55
N GLU A 81 -11.46 -22.52 -6.44
CA GLU A 81 -10.16 -22.16 -5.82
C GLU A 81 -9.22 -21.37 -6.74
N ASP A 82 -9.73 -20.92 -7.88
CA ASP A 82 -9.08 -19.97 -8.78
C ASP A 82 -8.81 -18.63 -8.09
N LEU A 83 -9.63 -18.28 -7.10
CA LEU A 83 -9.43 -17.16 -6.20
C LEU A 83 -9.49 -17.64 -4.75
N VAL A 84 -8.50 -17.23 -3.97
CA VAL A 84 -8.37 -17.58 -2.56
C VAL A 84 -8.58 -16.36 -1.67
N ALA A 85 -9.03 -16.60 -0.44
CA ALA A 85 -9.32 -15.54 0.51
C ALA A 85 -8.03 -14.93 1.08
N ILE A 86 -8.01 -13.60 1.21
CA ILE A 86 -6.98 -12.89 1.97
C ILE A 86 -7.46 -12.86 3.43
N VAL A 87 -6.74 -13.56 4.30
CA VAL A 87 -7.08 -13.68 5.72
C VAL A 87 -6.16 -12.76 6.53
N PRO A 88 -6.70 -11.82 7.34
CA PRO A 88 -5.88 -11.00 8.21
C PRO A 88 -5.31 -11.82 9.38
N ASP A 89 -4.11 -11.48 9.81
CA ASP A 89 -3.37 -12.15 10.88
C ASP A 89 -2.46 -11.15 11.63
N GLN A 90 -1.38 -11.62 12.26
CA GLN A 90 -0.45 -10.75 12.98
C GLN A 90 0.43 -9.86 12.08
N THR A 91 0.62 -10.20 10.80
CA THR A 91 1.50 -9.49 9.86
C THR A 91 0.72 -8.67 8.83
N LEU A 92 -0.55 -9.02 8.61
CA LEU A 92 -1.42 -8.41 7.62
C LEU A 92 -2.76 -8.01 8.23
N ARG A 93 -3.19 -6.77 7.97
CA ARG A 93 -4.56 -6.30 8.22
C ARG A 93 -5.27 -5.93 6.94
N ILE A 94 -6.59 -5.87 6.99
CA ILE A 94 -7.43 -5.44 5.86
C ILE A 94 -8.09 -4.13 6.23
N GLN A 95 -8.11 -3.18 5.30
CA GLN A 95 -8.79 -1.91 5.50
C GLN A 95 -10.28 -2.17 5.81
N PRO A 96 -10.85 -1.61 6.90
CA PRO A 96 -12.23 -1.91 7.30
C PRO A 96 -13.29 -1.63 6.24
N SER A 97 -13.04 -0.62 5.38
CA SER A 97 -13.94 -0.27 4.27
C SER A 97 -13.81 -1.17 3.04
N LEU A 98 -12.86 -2.10 3.00
CA LEU A 98 -12.77 -3.08 1.93
C LEU A 98 -13.87 -4.13 2.12
N ASP A 99 -14.80 -4.14 1.17
CA ASP A 99 -15.91 -5.08 1.09
C ASP A 99 -15.41 -6.53 1.23
N PRO A 100 -15.91 -7.33 2.20
CA PRO A 100 -15.55 -8.73 2.37
C PRO A 100 -15.64 -9.57 1.10
N ALA A 101 -16.62 -9.29 0.22
CA ALA A 101 -16.78 -9.99 -1.06
C ALA A 101 -15.65 -9.71 -2.06
N ARG A 102 -14.71 -8.81 -1.73
CA ARG A 102 -13.57 -8.39 -2.57
C ARG A 102 -12.22 -8.79 -1.97
N ARG A 103 -12.19 -9.47 -0.82
CA ARG A 103 -10.97 -9.88 -0.12
C ARG A 103 -10.42 -11.19 -0.68
N PHE A 104 -10.29 -11.25 -1.99
CA PHE A 104 -9.81 -12.44 -2.71
C PHE A 104 -8.80 -12.04 -3.76
N CYS A 105 -7.87 -12.93 -4.06
CA CYS A 105 -6.85 -12.79 -5.09
C CYS A 105 -6.47 -14.16 -5.66
N ARG A 106 -5.62 -14.19 -6.69
CA ARG A 106 -5.03 -15.44 -7.19
C ARG A 106 -4.07 -16.05 -6.15
N PRO A 107 -3.89 -17.38 -6.12
CA PRO A 107 -3.01 -18.05 -5.16
C PRO A 107 -1.60 -17.45 -5.09
N TRP A 108 -0.93 -17.25 -6.22
CA TRP A 108 0.41 -16.66 -6.25
C TRP A 108 0.45 -15.18 -5.81
N THR A 109 -0.68 -14.47 -5.89
CA THR A 109 -0.81 -13.13 -5.33
C THR A 109 -0.93 -13.18 -3.80
N LEU A 110 -1.59 -14.21 -3.27
CA LEU A 110 -1.61 -14.46 -1.82
C LEU A 110 -0.22 -14.82 -1.31
N ASP A 111 0.51 -15.68 -2.01
CA ASP A 111 1.90 -16.03 -1.67
C ASP A 111 2.80 -14.79 -1.59
N PHE A 112 2.70 -13.89 -2.57
CA PHE A 112 3.39 -12.61 -2.53
C PHE A 112 2.99 -11.77 -1.30
N LEU A 113 1.69 -11.70 -0.98
CA LEU A 113 1.19 -10.96 0.18
C LEU A 113 1.74 -11.53 1.50
N GLU A 114 1.77 -12.86 1.64
CA GLU A 114 2.34 -13.54 2.79
C GLU A 114 3.83 -13.17 2.93
N ASP A 115 4.62 -13.36 1.87
CA ASP A 115 6.06 -13.11 1.88
C ASP A 115 6.41 -11.66 2.24
N ILE A 116 5.70 -10.67 1.68
CA ILE A 116 5.95 -9.25 1.98
C ILE A 116 5.42 -8.86 3.35
N SER A 117 4.28 -9.41 3.79
CA SER A 117 3.73 -9.13 5.12
C SER A 117 4.65 -9.62 6.23
N GLU A 118 5.18 -10.84 6.10
CA GLU A 118 6.12 -11.41 7.05
C GLU A 118 7.41 -10.62 7.08
N ALA A 119 7.97 -10.30 5.92
CA ALA A 119 9.21 -9.52 5.84
C ALA A 119 9.03 -8.13 6.46
N TYR A 120 7.90 -7.47 6.21
CA TYR A 120 7.60 -6.17 6.79
C TYR A 120 7.41 -6.24 8.31
N TYR A 121 6.70 -7.26 8.80
CA TYR A 121 6.51 -7.48 10.22
C TYR A 121 7.83 -7.80 10.94
N LYS A 122 8.74 -8.55 10.32
CA LYS A 122 10.09 -8.82 10.86
C LYS A 122 10.91 -7.53 11.01
N GLU A 123 10.76 -6.57 10.10
CA GLU A 123 11.48 -5.29 10.14
C GLU A 123 10.86 -4.30 11.14
N PHE A 124 9.53 -4.14 11.12
CA PHE A 124 8.87 -3.04 11.83
C PHE A 124 7.99 -3.46 12.99
N HIS A 125 7.72 -4.77 13.16
CA HIS A 125 6.72 -5.30 14.09
C HIS A 125 5.36 -4.61 13.98
N ASP A 126 4.98 -4.25 12.75
CA ASP A 126 3.69 -3.64 12.39
C ASP A 126 3.11 -4.40 11.20
N GLN A 127 1.79 -4.29 11.01
CA GLN A 127 1.09 -4.95 9.93
C GLN A 127 1.12 -4.11 8.66
N ILE A 128 1.29 -4.76 7.51
CA ILE A 128 0.89 -4.17 6.23
C ILE A 128 -0.64 -4.17 6.13
N GLN A 129 -1.19 -3.23 5.36
CA GLN A 129 -2.64 -3.15 5.16
C GLN A 129 -3.01 -3.30 3.68
N VAL A 130 -3.91 -4.24 3.40
CA VAL A 130 -4.56 -4.37 2.10
C VAL A 130 -5.75 -3.42 2.03
N ASN A 131 -5.69 -2.45 1.11
CA ASN A 131 -6.74 -1.46 0.86
C ASN A 131 -7.73 -1.94 -0.20
N SER A 132 -7.26 -2.73 -1.17
CA SER A 132 -8.10 -3.29 -2.22
C SER A 132 -7.46 -4.55 -2.84
N ALA A 133 -8.30 -5.42 -3.42
CA ALA A 133 -7.90 -6.65 -4.11
C ALA A 133 -8.81 -6.88 -5.32
N VAL A 134 -9.44 -8.04 -5.49
CA VAL A 134 -10.27 -8.31 -6.69
C VAL A 134 -11.44 -7.34 -6.86
N ARG A 135 -11.72 -6.95 -8.11
CA ARG A 135 -12.89 -6.13 -8.49
C ARG A 135 -13.66 -6.81 -9.62
N THR A 136 -14.94 -6.52 -9.71
CA THR A 136 -15.76 -6.88 -10.87
C THR A 136 -15.82 -5.71 -11.87
N VAL A 137 -16.11 -5.99 -13.14
CA VAL A 137 -16.31 -4.98 -14.18
C VAL A 137 -17.37 -3.96 -13.74
N LEU A 138 -18.45 -4.44 -13.10
CA LEU A 138 -19.50 -3.55 -12.57
C LEU A 138 -18.97 -2.60 -11.48
N VAL A 139 -18.17 -3.11 -10.54
CA VAL A 139 -17.55 -2.29 -9.48
C VAL A 139 -16.58 -1.27 -10.09
N GLN A 140 -15.75 -1.69 -11.04
CA GLN A 140 -14.79 -0.81 -11.72
C GLN A 140 -15.50 0.32 -12.48
N LYS A 141 -16.59 -0.01 -13.21
CA LYS A 141 -17.42 0.98 -13.90
C LYS A 141 -18.05 1.98 -12.94
N LYS A 142 -18.50 1.54 -11.76
CA LYS A 142 -19.02 2.43 -10.70
C LYS A 142 -17.93 3.34 -10.15
N LEU A 143 -16.74 2.81 -9.85
CA LEU A 143 -15.60 3.59 -9.36
C LEU A 143 -15.22 4.74 -10.31
N ARG A 144 -15.19 4.47 -11.61
CA ARG A 144 -14.86 5.46 -12.65
C ARG A 144 -15.82 6.65 -12.72
N ARG A 145 -17.07 6.52 -12.22
CA ARG A 145 -18.02 7.64 -12.14
C ARG A 145 -17.52 8.78 -11.26
N HIS A 146 -16.72 8.45 -10.25
CA HIS A 146 -16.22 9.41 -9.26
C HIS A 146 -14.70 9.55 -9.29
N ASN A 147 -14.00 8.56 -9.85
CA ASN A 147 -12.55 8.56 -10.01
C ASN A 147 -12.16 8.47 -11.50
N ARG A 148 -11.92 9.62 -12.12
CA ARG A 148 -11.45 9.71 -13.52
C ARG A 148 -10.05 9.13 -13.76
N ASN A 149 -9.26 8.89 -12.70
CA ASN A 149 -7.93 8.30 -12.82
C ASN A 149 -7.97 6.77 -12.78
N ALA A 150 -9.12 6.17 -12.43
CA ALA A 150 -9.24 4.71 -12.44
C ALA A 150 -9.11 4.18 -13.88
N ALA A 151 -8.29 3.14 -14.02
CA ALA A 151 -8.17 2.37 -15.24
C ALA A 151 -9.55 1.93 -15.77
N PRO A 152 -9.75 1.88 -17.10
CA PRO A 152 -11.00 1.42 -17.68
C PRO A 152 -11.34 -0.03 -17.28
N GLU A 153 -12.59 -0.40 -17.47
CA GLU A 153 -13.06 -1.78 -17.25
C GLU A 153 -12.79 -2.72 -18.44
N THR A 154 -12.42 -2.16 -19.60
CA THR A 154 -12.18 -2.86 -20.86
C THR A 154 -11.03 -2.21 -21.63
N GLY A 155 -10.50 -2.93 -22.63
CA GLY A 155 -9.43 -2.45 -23.50
C GLY A 155 -8.04 -2.87 -23.01
N GLU A 156 -7.02 -2.44 -23.74
CA GLU A 156 -5.61 -2.79 -23.49
C GLU A 156 -5.04 -2.25 -22.16
N THR A 157 -5.72 -1.28 -21.57
CA THR A 157 -5.37 -0.68 -20.26
C THR A 157 -6.40 -1.01 -19.18
N ALA A 158 -7.19 -2.09 -19.37
CA ALA A 158 -8.18 -2.49 -18.39
C ALA A 158 -7.55 -2.75 -17.01
N SER A 159 -8.29 -2.46 -15.94
CA SER A 159 -7.80 -2.65 -14.58
C SER A 159 -7.44 -4.11 -14.31
N SER A 160 -6.24 -4.35 -13.79
CA SER A 160 -5.72 -5.67 -13.44
C SER A 160 -6.38 -6.30 -12.20
N HIS A 161 -7.01 -5.49 -11.34
CA HIS A 161 -7.91 -5.98 -10.28
C HIS A 161 -9.05 -6.85 -10.81
N LEU A 162 -9.44 -6.70 -12.08
CA LEU A 162 -10.50 -7.49 -12.72
C LEU A 162 -10.12 -8.96 -12.92
N ALA A 163 -8.83 -9.31 -12.79
CA ALA A 163 -8.33 -10.66 -12.95
C ALA A 163 -7.89 -11.31 -11.61
N GLY A 164 -7.93 -10.56 -10.51
CA GLY A 164 -7.48 -11.01 -9.19
C GLY A 164 -5.97 -11.03 -8.99
N LEU A 165 -5.19 -10.44 -9.90
CA LEU A 165 -3.71 -10.37 -9.83
C LEU A 165 -3.17 -9.23 -8.98
N THR A 166 -4.06 -8.33 -8.53
CA THR A 166 -3.64 -7.00 -8.09
C THR A 166 -4.20 -6.67 -6.73
N VAL A 167 -3.31 -6.13 -5.91
CA VAL A 167 -3.60 -5.66 -4.55
C VAL A 167 -3.11 -4.22 -4.40
N ASP A 168 -3.87 -3.43 -3.65
CA ASP A 168 -3.45 -2.10 -3.22
C ASP A 168 -2.99 -2.18 -1.78
N LEU A 169 -1.71 -1.93 -1.52
CA LEU A 169 -1.15 -1.85 -0.16
C LEU A 169 -1.12 -0.41 0.34
N GLN A 170 -1.40 -0.23 1.63
CA GLN A 170 -1.31 1.07 2.29
C GLN A 170 0.05 1.71 2.05
N ARG A 171 0.05 2.98 1.64
CA ARG A 171 1.22 3.87 1.71
C ARG A 171 0.94 5.07 2.61
N ARG A 172 -0.29 5.57 2.60
CA ARG A 172 -0.72 6.63 3.51
C ARG A 172 -0.54 6.21 4.96
N GLY A 173 0.16 7.01 5.75
CA GLY A 173 0.38 6.74 7.17
C GLY A 173 1.65 5.94 7.46
N MET A 174 2.33 5.41 6.45
CA MET A 174 3.68 4.87 6.61
C MET A 174 4.69 6.00 6.88
N SER A 175 5.69 5.69 7.70
CA SER A 175 6.88 6.52 7.87
C SER A 175 7.73 6.52 6.60
N LYS A 176 8.69 7.45 6.49
CA LYS A 176 9.62 7.47 5.35
C LYS A 176 10.47 6.19 5.27
N ALA A 177 10.84 5.62 6.41
CA ALA A 177 11.61 4.38 6.47
C ALA A 177 10.79 3.20 5.96
N GLN A 178 9.53 3.09 6.37
CA GLN A 178 8.59 2.06 5.89
C GLN A 178 8.35 2.18 4.38
N VAL A 179 8.12 3.40 3.86
CA VAL A 179 7.98 3.62 2.41
C VAL A 179 9.25 3.20 1.66
N LYS A 180 10.43 3.62 2.15
CA LYS A 180 11.71 3.27 1.52
C LYS A 180 11.95 1.75 1.54
N TRP A 181 11.63 1.08 2.65
CA TRP A 181 11.72 -0.37 2.75
C TRP A 181 10.80 -1.07 1.74
N MET A 182 9.56 -0.60 1.58
CA MET A 182 8.65 -1.11 0.55
C MET A 182 9.25 -0.93 -0.85
N GLU A 183 9.81 0.24 -1.14
CA GLU A 183 10.48 0.50 -2.42
C GLU A 183 11.69 -0.41 -2.66
N GLU A 184 12.49 -0.69 -1.64
CA GLU A 184 13.65 -1.58 -1.70
C GLU A 184 13.25 -3.04 -1.83
N TYR A 185 12.19 -3.48 -1.16
CA TYR A 185 11.65 -4.83 -1.26
C TYR A 185 11.07 -5.11 -2.67
N LEU A 186 10.28 -4.17 -3.20
CA LEU A 186 9.57 -4.35 -4.46
C LEU A 186 10.49 -4.20 -5.69
N ARG A 187 11.56 -3.42 -5.60
CA ARG A 187 12.46 -3.14 -6.73
C ARG A 187 13.03 -4.40 -7.40
N PRO A 188 13.70 -5.33 -6.70
CA PRO A 188 14.27 -6.51 -7.35
C PRO A 188 13.17 -7.41 -7.94
N LEU A 189 12.00 -7.50 -7.31
CA LEU A 189 10.87 -8.27 -7.83
C LEU A 189 10.33 -7.68 -9.14
N LYS A 190 10.27 -6.34 -9.24
CA LYS A 190 9.95 -5.64 -10.49
C LYS A 190 11.00 -5.88 -11.56
N GLU A 191 12.28 -5.77 -11.22
CA GLU A 191 13.39 -5.98 -12.16
C GLU A 191 13.41 -7.40 -12.74
N MET A 192 12.98 -8.40 -11.97
CA MET A 192 12.79 -9.78 -12.42
C MET A 192 11.47 -10.02 -13.17
N GLY A 193 10.59 -9.02 -13.28
CA GLY A 193 9.28 -9.16 -13.93
C GLY A 193 8.26 -9.99 -13.15
N LEU A 194 8.48 -10.19 -11.84
CA LEU A 194 7.59 -10.97 -10.97
C LEU A 194 6.40 -10.15 -10.48
N ILE A 195 6.57 -8.83 -10.44
CA ILE A 195 5.52 -7.87 -10.11
C ILE A 195 5.61 -6.65 -11.02
N GLU A 196 4.50 -5.93 -11.13
CA GLU A 196 4.44 -4.61 -11.75
C GLU A 196 3.81 -3.62 -10.76
N PRO A 197 4.64 -2.94 -9.93
CA PRO A 197 4.18 -2.00 -8.92
C PRO A 197 4.05 -0.58 -9.48
N GLU A 198 3.11 0.18 -8.92
CA GLU A 198 2.88 1.60 -9.16
C GLU A 198 2.53 2.30 -7.82
N GLU A 199 3.09 3.49 -7.58
CA GLU A 199 2.74 4.33 -6.43
C GLU A 199 1.67 5.36 -6.81
N GLU A 200 0.43 5.03 -6.46
CA GLU A 200 -0.71 5.87 -6.77
C GLU A 200 -0.84 7.08 -5.85
N ARG A 201 -0.59 8.28 -6.38
CA ARG A 201 -0.71 9.54 -5.62
C ARG A 201 -2.14 9.86 -5.17
N ARG A 202 -3.18 9.43 -5.90
CA ARG A 202 -4.58 9.80 -5.59
C ARG A 202 -5.12 9.00 -4.40
N HIS A 203 -4.89 7.69 -4.38
CA HIS A 203 -5.33 6.80 -3.30
C HIS A 203 -4.26 6.61 -2.22
N TRP A 204 -3.01 7.05 -2.48
CA TRP A 204 -1.87 6.90 -1.58
C TRP A 204 -1.65 5.44 -1.18
N CYS A 205 -1.51 4.59 -2.19
CA CYS A 205 -1.22 3.15 -2.07
C CYS A 205 -0.09 2.73 -3.02
N PHE A 206 0.47 1.56 -2.75
CA PHE A 206 1.21 0.78 -3.74
C PHE A 206 0.20 -0.12 -4.45
N HIS A 207 -0.09 0.15 -5.72
CA HIS A 207 -0.83 -0.74 -6.61
C HIS A 207 0.16 -1.77 -7.13
N ILE A 208 -0.06 -3.07 -6.87
CA ILE A 208 0.91 -4.12 -7.20
C ILE A 208 0.19 -5.23 -7.93
N MET A 209 0.53 -5.41 -9.21
CA MET A 209 0.13 -6.60 -9.97
C MET A 209 1.20 -7.68 -9.81
N VAL A 210 0.80 -8.92 -9.54
CA VAL A 210 1.70 -10.06 -9.35
C VAL A 210 1.60 -11.01 -10.55
N ALA A 211 2.73 -11.26 -11.19
CA ALA A 211 2.83 -12.16 -12.35
C ALA A 211 2.68 -13.63 -11.91
N GLY A 212 2.19 -14.48 -12.79
CA GLY A 212 2.04 -15.91 -12.51
C GLY A 212 3.38 -16.62 -12.24
N SER A 213 4.49 -16.09 -12.76
CA SER A 213 5.84 -16.60 -12.51
C SER A 213 6.35 -16.36 -11.06
N TYR A 214 5.60 -15.63 -10.23
CA TYR A 214 5.94 -15.46 -8.82
C TYR A 214 5.96 -16.79 -8.06
N ASP A 215 5.04 -17.71 -8.37
CA ASP A 215 4.97 -19.02 -7.72
C ASP A 215 6.23 -19.86 -8.02
N ASP A 216 6.62 -19.96 -9.29
CA ASP A 216 7.86 -20.63 -9.71
C ASP A 216 9.08 -20.04 -8.98
N TYR A 217 9.17 -18.71 -8.92
CA TYR A 217 10.22 -18.01 -8.19
C TYR A 217 10.23 -18.36 -6.70
N ARG A 218 9.07 -18.36 -6.04
CA ARG A 218 8.93 -18.68 -4.61
C ARG A 218 9.37 -20.11 -4.34
N GLN A 219 8.90 -21.08 -5.13
CA GLN A 219 9.29 -22.48 -5.00
C GLN A 219 10.80 -22.67 -5.18
N MET A 220 11.41 -22.05 -6.20
CA MET A 220 12.86 -22.09 -6.40
C MET A 220 13.62 -21.51 -5.20
N ARG A 221 13.15 -20.40 -4.61
CA ARG A 221 13.77 -19.82 -3.42
C ARG A 221 13.65 -20.70 -2.18
N MET A 222 12.51 -21.35 -1.99
CA MET A 222 12.31 -22.29 -0.87
C MET A 222 13.24 -23.50 -1.00
N LEU A 223 13.38 -24.06 -2.21
CA LEU A 223 14.30 -25.16 -2.48
C LEU A 223 15.76 -24.78 -2.23
N ALA A 224 16.20 -23.60 -2.69
CA ALA A 224 17.55 -23.10 -2.45
C ALA A 224 17.82 -22.94 -0.94
N THR A 225 16.87 -22.38 -0.19
CA THR A 225 16.99 -22.21 1.26
C THR A 225 17.10 -23.55 2.01
N GLN A 226 16.36 -24.57 1.57
CA GLN A 226 16.44 -25.92 2.14
C GLN A 226 17.78 -26.58 1.84
N GLN A 227 18.32 -26.40 0.64
CA GLN A 227 19.64 -26.91 0.27
C GLN A 227 20.75 -26.27 1.12
N ASP A 228 20.73 -24.95 1.30
CA ASP A 228 21.68 -24.24 2.15
C ASP A 228 21.61 -24.71 3.62
N SER A 229 20.39 -24.88 4.13
CA SER A 229 20.17 -25.38 5.50
C SER A 229 20.68 -26.81 5.68
N SER A 230 20.46 -27.68 4.69
CA SER A 230 20.96 -29.06 4.69
C SER A 230 22.49 -29.12 4.61
N ALA A 231 23.10 -28.29 3.76
CA ALA A 231 24.55 -28.17 3.66
C ALA A 231 25.18 -27.69 4.97
N ALA A 232 24.60 -26.66 5.59
CA ALA A 232 25.03 -26.17 6.91
C ALA A 232 24.91 -27.24 8.00
N LEU A 233 23.82 -28.03 7.99
CA LEU A 233 23.63 -29.14 8.93
C LEU A 233 24.73 -30.21 8.76
N LEU A 234 25.01 -30.60 7.51
CA LEU A 234 26.05 -31.58 7.19
C LEU A 234 27.44 -31.12 7.65
N GLU A 235 27.77 -29.85 7.45
CA GLU A 235 29.03 -29.25 7.92
C GLU A 235 29.16 -29.31 9.45
N ILE A 236 28.08 -28.98 10.18
CA ILE A 236 28.05 -29.08 11.65
C ILE A 236 28.25 -30.53 12.11
N THR A 237 27.58 -31.52 11.48
CA THR A 237 27.78 -32.93 11.83
C THR A 237 29.16 -33.48 11.45
N SER A 238 29.79 -32.94 10.40
CA SER A 238 31.14 -33.33 9.97
C SER A 238 32.24 -32.85 10.94
N ILE A 239 32.05 -31.68 11.55
CA ILE A 239 33.01 -31.07 12.49
C ILE A 239 32.92 -31.73 13.90
N GLY A 240 31.93 -32.58 14.15
CA GLY A 240 31.51 -33.02 15.49
C GLY A 240 31.89 -34.43 15.96
N LEU A 241 32.70 -35.21 15.25
CA LEU A 241 33.15 -36.53 15.75
C LEU A 241 34.65 -36.54 16.03
N PRO A 242 35.09 -36.50 17.30
CA PRO A 242 36.46 -36.92 17.62
C PRO A 242 36.60 -38.38 17.22
N THR A 243 37.53 -38.68 16.32
CA THR A 243 37.98 -40.05 16.04
C THR A 243 38.53 -40.62 17.35
N VAL A 244 37.68 -41.29 18.12
CA VAL A 244 38.11 -42.05 19.29
C VAL A 244 38.92 -43.23 18.73
N ALA A 245 40.24 -43.10 18.74
CA ALA A 245 41.14 -44.20 18.47
C ALA A 245 40.80 -45.35 19.44
N PRO A 246 40.67 -46.59 18.96
CA PRO A 246 40.36 -47.73 19.83
C PRO A 246 41.50 -47.89 20.84
N THR A 247 41.17 -47.69 22.12
CA THR A 247 42.11 -47.90 23.22
C THR A 247 42.28 -49.40 23.43
N THR A 248 43.45 -49.92 23.08
CA THR A 248 43.85 -51.30 23.34
C THR A 248 43.85 -51.56 24.85
N GLN A 249 42.82 -52.26 25.36
CA GLN A 249 42.85 -52.80 26.72
C GLN A 249 43.81 -53.99 26.75
N GLN A 250 45.00 -53.75 27.32
CA GLN A 250 45.90 -54.80 27.76
C GLN A 250 45.33 -55.42 29.04
N SER A 251 44.81 -56.64 28.94
CA SER A 251 44.34 -57.41 30.08
C SER A 251 45.53 -57.86 30.93
N ALA A 252 45.74 -57.21 32.07
CA ALA A 252 46.53 -57.74 33.17
C ALA A 252 45.58 -58.43 34.15
N LEU A 253 45.60 -59.76 34.17
CA LEU A 253 45.17 -60.57 35.31
C LEU A 253 45.95 -61.89 35.21
N GLY A 254 46.93 -62.04 36.09
CA GLY A 254 47.54 -63.33 36.38
C GLY A 254 46.78 -64.01 37.51
N GLN A 255 46.53 -65.31 37.35
CA GLN A 255 46.91 -66.43 38.24
C GLN A 255 46.37 -67.72 37.66
#